data_AF-A0A6L7XUS5-F1
#
_entry.id   AF-A0A6L7XUS5-F1
#
_cell.length_a   1.000
_cell.length_b   1.000
_cell.length_c   1.000
_cell.angle_alpha   90.00
_cell.angle_beta   90.00
_cell.angle_gamma   90.00
#
_symmetry.space_group_name_H-M   'P 1'
#
loop_
_entity.id
_entity.type
_entity.pdbx_description
1 polymer ?
#
loop_
_entity_poly.entity_id
_entity_poly.type
_entity_poly.pdbx_seq_one_letter_code
_entity_poly.pdbx_strand_id
1 'polypeptide(L)' 'MTDVADILAKVAAGEVAAADAARQIDAAYFENLGHSTIDHDRLRRTGAAEVVYGEHKTP' A
#
# COMPACT_ATOMS: atom_id res chain seq x y z
N MET A 1 -5.56 -10.39 4.43
CA MET A 1 -4.47 -9.45 4.12
C MET A 1 -3.22 -10.07 4.72
N THR A 2 -2.24 -10.45 3.90
CA THR A 2 -1.03 -11.13 4.38
C THR A 2 -0.13 -10.11 5.05
N ASP A 3 0.32 -10.36 6.28
CA ASP A 3 1.21 -9.46 7.00
C ASP A 3 2.63 -9.49 6.39
N VAL A 4 3.33 -8.36 6.38
CA VAL A 4 4.73 -8.27 5.94
C VAL A 4 5.60 -9.23 6.75
N ALA A 5 5.32 -9.40 8.05
CA ALA A 5 6.03 -10.34 8.90
C ALA A 5 5.95 -11.79 8.37
N ASP A 6 4.78 -12.22 7.91
CA ASP A 6 4.58 -13.56 7.34
C ASP A 6 5.37 -13.75 6.04
N ILE A 7 5.42 -12.72 5.20
CA ILE A 7 6.19 -12.75 3.94
C ILE A 7 7.69 -12.88 4.24
N LEU A 8 8.20 -12.12 5.21
CA LEU A 8 9.60 -12.18 5.62
C LEU A 8 9.97 -13.52 6.24
N ALA A 9 9.08 -14.14 7.02
CA ALA A 9 9.29 -15.47 7.57
C ALA A 9 9.46 -16.52 6.46
N LYS A 10 8.67 -16.44 5.38
CA LYS A 10 8.80 -17.33 4.21
C LYS A 10 10.09 -17.12 3.43
N VAL A 11 10.58 -15.87 3.34
CA VAL A 11 11.90 -15.59 2.75
C VAL A 11 13.01 -16.20 3.62
N ALA A 12 12.93 -16.05 4.94
CA ALA A 12 13.91 -16.63 5.87
C ALA A 12 13.93 -18.16 5.82
N ALA A 13 12.78 -18.79 5.59
CA ALA A 13 12.66 -20.23 5.38
C ALA A 13 13.12 -20.70 3.98
N GLY A 14 13.41 -19.78 3.05
CA GLY A 14 13.78 -20.10 1.67
C GLY A 14 12.61 -20.51 0.78
N GLU A 15 11.37 -20.32 1.22
CA GLU A 15 10.15 -20.69 0.48
C GLU A 15 9.79 -19.68 -0.60
N VAL A 16 10.23 -18.42 -0.44
CA VAL A 16 9.96 -17.32 -1.37
C VAL A 16 11.26 -16.59 -1.66
N ALA A 17 11.55 -16.37 -2.95
CA ALA A 17 12.69 -15.56 -3.33
C ALA A 17 12.49 -14.10 -2.90
N ALA A 18 13.57 -13.42 -2.52
CA ALA A 18 13.49 -12.02 -2.06
C ALA A 18 12.83 -11.09 -3.09
N ALA A 19 13.07 -11.32 -4.40
CA ALA A 19 12.44 -10.56 -5.48
C ALA A 19 10.92 -10.77 -5.55
N ASP A 20 10.43 -11.97 -5.22
CA ASP A 20 9.00 -12.29 -5.22
C ASP A 20 8.31 -11.72 -3.98
N ALA A 21 8.98 -11.79 -2.83
CA ALA A 21 8.53 -11.16 -1.59
C ALA A 21 8.41 -9.64 -1.74
N ALA A 22 9.38 -8.98 -2.40
CA ALA A 22 9.30 -7.55 -2.67
C ALA A 22 8.05 -7.18 -3.47
N ARG A 23 7.72 -7.97 -4.51
CA ARG A 23 6.50 -7.78 -5.31
C ARG A 23 5.22 -8.00 -4.49
N GLN A 24 5.20 -8.99 -3.59
CA GLN A 24 4.06 -9.24 -2.71
C GLN A 24 3.83 -8.10 -1.72
N ILE A 25 4.91 -7.55 -1.15
CA ILE A 25 4.85 -6.42 -0.22
C ILE A 25 4.33 -5.17 -0.95
N ASP A 26 4.86 -4.87 -2.14
CA ASP A 26 4.39 -3.71 -2.92
C ASP A 26 2.91 -3.84 -3.30
N ALA A 27 2.49 -5.02 -3.76
CA ALA A 27 1.09 -5.30 -4.12
C ALA A 27 0.13 -5.22 -2.92
N ALA A 28 0.63 -5.31 -1.69
CA ALA A 28 -0.21 -5.14 -0.49
C ALA A 28 -0.56 -3.67 -0.21
N TYR A 29 0.23 -2.72 -0.72
CA TYR A 29 0.00 -1.28 -0.53
C TYR A 29 -0.62 -0.60 -1.73
N PHE A 30 -0.34 -1.11 -2.94
CA PHE A 30 -0.75 -0.49 -4.18
C PHE A 30 -1.61 -1.43 -5.03
N GLU A 31 -2.70 -0.88 -5.55
CA GLU A 31 -3.58 -1.56 -6.47
C GLU A 31 -3.60 -0.83 -7.81
N ASN A 32 -3.28 -1.53 -8.89
CA ASN A 32 -3.30 -0.97 -10.24
C ASN A 32 -4.59 -1.35 -10.97
N LEU A 33 -5.39 -0.35 -11.35
CA LEU A 33 -6.67 -0.50 -12.06
C LEU A 33 -6.52 -0.45 -13.60
N GLY A 34 -5.30 -0.42 -14.12
CA GLY A 34 -4.99 -0.28 -15.55
C GLY A 34 -4.89 1.16 -16.03
N HIS A 35 -5.65 2.09 -15.45
CA HIS A 35 -5.56 3.53 -15.75
C HIS A 35 -5.10 4.39 -14.55
N SER A 36 -5.22 3.86 -13.33
CA SER A 36 -4.88 4.54 -12.08
C SER A 36 -4.26 3.56 -11.10
N THR A 37 -3.44 4.07 -10.19
CA THR A 37 -2.90 3.30 -9.06
C THR A 37 -3.48 3.86 -7.77
N ILE A 38 -4.13 3.01 -6.99
CA ILE A 38 -4.63 3.32 -5.65
C ILE A 38 -3.51 3.01 -4.66
N ASP A 39 -3.18 3.98 -3.81
CA ASP A 39 -2.29 3.83 -2.66
C ASP A 39 -3.13 3.71 -1.39
N HIS A 40 -3.24 2.49 -0.86
CA HIS A 40 -4.03 2.19 0.33
C HIS A 40 -3.36 2.68 1.63
N ASP A 41 -2.07 3.01 1.61
CA ASP A 41 -1.27 3.46 2.76
C ASP A 41 -1.00 4.98 2.72
N ARG A 42 -1.62 5.68 1.77
CA ARG A 42 -1.41 7.10 1.52
C ARG A 42 -1.57 7.95 2.78
N LEU A 43 -2.63 7.72 3.55
CA LEU A 43 -2.93 8.49 4.77
C LEU A 43 -1.77 8.44 5.79
N ARG A 44 -1.13 7.28 5.95
CA ARG A 44 0.01 7.11 6.85
C ARG A 44 1.26 7.83 6.33
N ARG A 45 1.49 7.77 5.01
CA ARG A 45 2.70 8.32 4.35
C ARG A 45 2.66 9.83 4.16
N THR A 46 1.48 10.37 3.87
CA THR A 46 1.31 11.78 3.51
C THR A 46 0.49 12.58 4.51
N GLY A 47 -0.01 11.93 5.56
CA GLY A 47 -1.00 12.53 6.46
C GLY A 47 -2.37 12.68 5.79
N ALA A 48 -3.28 13.32 6.52
CA ALA A 48 -4.60 13.68 5.98
C ALA A 48 -4.45 14.71 4.86
N ALA A 49 -5.32 14.64 3.84
CA ALA A 49 -5.36 15.69 2.84
C ALA A 49 -5.65 17.02 3.53
N GLU A 50 -4.80 18.02 3.32
CA GLU A 50 -5.08 19.39 3.73
C GLU A 50 -6.24 19.89 2.87
N VAL A 51 -7.44 19.94 3.45
CA VAL A 51 -8.63 20.44 2.74
C VAL A 51 -8.66 21.95 2.91
N VAL A 52 -8.56 22.68 1.79
CA VAL A 52 -8.89 24.11 1.79
C VAL A 52 -10.41 24.23 1.89
N TYR A 53 -10.89 24.77 3.01
CA TYR A 53 -12.31 25.11 3.17
C TYR A 53 -12.70 26.15 2.10
N GLY A 54 -13.70 25.80 1.30
CA GLY A 54 -14.38 26.75 0.42
C GLY A 54 -15.77 27.00 0.98
N GLU A 55 -16.06 28.26 1.32
CA GLU A 55 -17.41 28.66 1.71
C GLU A 55 -18.40 28.20 0.62
N HIS A 56 -19.47 27.50 1.03
CA HIS A 56 -20.48 26.84 0.18
C HIS A 56 -20.14 25.47 -0.44
N LYS A 57 -19.00 24.83 -0.13
CA LYS A 57 -18.86 23.38 -0.39
C LYS A 57 -19.62 22.58 0.68
N THR A 58 -20.71 21.93 0.29
CA THR A 58 -21.44 20.96 1.11
C THR A 58 -20.61 19.68 1.29
N PRO A 59 -20.62 19.01 2.47
CA PRO A 59 -19.83 17.79 2.72
C PRO A 59 -20.04 16.68 1.71
#